data_AF-A0A377QFF4-F1
#
_entry.id   AF-A0A377QFF4-F1
#
_cell.length_a   1.000
_cell.length_b   1.000
_cell.length_c   1.000
_cell.angle_alpha   90.00
_cell.angle_beta   90.00
_cell.angle_gamma   90.00
#
_symmetry.space_group_name_H-M   'P 1'
#
loop_
_entity.id
_entity.type
_entity.pdbx_description
1 polymer ?
#
loop_
_entity_poly.entity_id
_entity_poly.type
_entity_poly.pdbx_seq_one_letter_code
_entity_poly.pdbx_strand_id
1 'polypeptide(L)'
;MPIKYVDTYEINYTAEPLRGCKLWGAYVSLYTPSNNPMHRNNIVKKHRVLADHPFSTEAEAVSEAAEVALKLVERRQRRYVFHP
;
A
#
# COMPACT_ATOMS: atom_id res chain seq x y z
N MET A 1 7.80 -4.83 8.46
CA MET A 1 6.71 -4.18 7.70
C MET A 1 6.78 -2.69 7.97
N PRO A 2 7.18 -1.87 7.00
CA PRO A 2 7.18 -0.43 7.17
C PRO A 2 5.74 0.11 7.12
N ILE A 3 5.41 0.97 8.08
CA ILE A 3 4.13 1.68 8.16
C ILE A 3 4.44 3.16 7.98
N LYS A 4 3.71 3.83 7.08
CA LYS A 4 3.81 5.28 6.88
C LYS A 4 2.44 5.90 7.07
N TYR A 5 2.39 7.00 7.83
CA TYR A 5 1.19 7.80 7.97
C TYR A 5 1.27 8.98 7.02
N VAL A 6 0.19 9.21 6.27
CA VAL A 6 -0.01 10.40 5.44
C VAL A 6 -1.40 10.92 5.76
N ASP A 7 -1.47 12.03 6.49
CA ASP A 7 -2.69 12.57 7.09
C ASP A 7 -3.44 11.51 7.94
N THR A 8 -4.68 11.21 7.57
CA THR A 8 -5.53 10.19 8.19
C THR A 8 -5.33 8.80 7.57
N TYR A 9 -4.45 8.64 6.59
CA TYR A 9 -4.19 7.36 5.96
C TYR A 9 -3.02 6.68 6.63
N GLU A 10 -3.23 5.44 7.03
CA GLU A 10 -2.17 4.52 7.38
C GLU A 10 -1.88 3.64 6.17
N ILE A 11 -0.63 3.68 5.73
CA ILE A 11 -0.15 2.96 4.57
C ILE A 11 0.74 1.81 5.05
N ASN A 12 0.41 0.61 4.61
CA ASN A 12 1.26 -0.56 4.78
C ASN A 12 1.77 -1.00 3.40
N TYR A 13 3.08 -1.04 3.24
CA TYR A 13 3.74 -1.45 2.02
C TYR A 13 4.79 -2.50 2.35
N THR A 14 4.76 -3.63 1.65
CA THR A 14 5.59 -4.79 1.97
C THR A 14 6.05 -5.47 0.69
N ALA A 15 7.16 -6.19 0.78
CA ALA A 15 7.55 -7.15 -0.23
C ALA A 15 7.31 -8.57 0.29
N GLU A 16 6.87 -9.48 -0.59
CA GLU A 16 6.75 -10.91 -0.27
C GLU A 16 7.40 -11.76 -1.35
N PRO A 17 8.05 -12.88 -0.99
CA PRO A 17 8.62 -13.80 -1.97
C PRO A 17 7.51 -14.45 -2.80
N LEU A 18 7.73 -14.53 -4.10
CA LEU A 18 6.81 -15.19 -5.02
C LEU A 18 7.00 -16.71 -4.96
N ARG A 19 5.89 -17.46 -4.95
CA ARG A 19 5.95 -18.92 -4.88
C ARG A 19 6.62 -19.49 -6.13
N GLY A 20 7.58 -20.39 -5.91
CA GLY A 20 8.25 -21.12 -6.99
C GLY A 20 9.40 -20.36 -7.68
N CYS A 21 9.76 -19.16 -7.23
CA CYS A 21 10.93 -18.44 -7.76
C CYS A 21 11.64 -17.61 -6.68
N LYS A 22 12.84 -17.12 -6.98
CA LYS A 22 13.64 -16.26 -6.08
C LYS A 22 13.33 -14.77 -6.27
N LEU A 23 12.10 -14.45 -6.66
CA LEU A 23 11.67 -13.10 -6.97
C LEU A 23 10.68 -12.60 -5.91
N TRP A 24 10.46 -11.29 -5.90
CA TRP A 24 9.64 -10.60 -4.92
C TRP A 24 8.43 -9.94 -5.59
N GLY A 25 7.31 -9.93 -4.87
CA GLY A 25 6.13 -9.14 -5.20
C GLY A 25 6.04 -7.94 -4.27
N ALA A 26 5.75 -6.78 -4.83
CA ALA A 26 5.41 -5.57 -4.09
C ALA A 26 3.93 -5.63 -3.67
N TYR A 27 3.59 -5.26 -2.45
CA TYR A 27 2.21 -5.26 -1.93
C TYR A 27 1.91 -3.99 -1.18
N VAL A 28 0.66 -3.52 -1.30
CA VAL A 28 0.18 -2.34 -0.60
C VAL A 28 -1.22 -2.58 0.00
N SER A 29 -1.45 -2.04 1.20
CA SER A 29 -2.78 -1.83 1.77
C SER A 29 -2.89 -0.45 2.42
N LEU A 30 -4.09 0.11 2.41
CA LEU A 30 -4.38 1.39 3.04
C LEU A 30 -5.51 1.23 4.05
N TYR A 31 -5.32 1.90 5.18
CA TYR A 31 -6.28 1.96 6.26
C TYR A 31 -6.58 3.41 6.61
N THR A 32 -7.74 3.63 7.21
CA THR A 32 -8.07 4.88 7.88
C THR A 32 -8.55 4.57 9.31
N PRO A 33 -8.50 5.56 10.22
CA PRO A 33 -9.18 5.46 11.50
C PRO A 33 -10.64 5.05 11.31
N SER A 34 -11.16 4.29 12.27
CA SER A 34 -12.59 4.02 12.40
C SER A 34 -13.12 4.68 13.68
N ASN A 35 -14.44 4.83 13.79
CA ASN A 35 -15.06 5.36 15.02
C ASN A 35 -14.83 4.47 16.24
N ASN A 36 -14.44 3.20 16.04
CA ASN A 36 -14.00 2.33 17.10
C ASN A 36 -12.46 2.37 17.18
N PRO A 37 -11.86 2.84 18.29
CA PRO A 37 -10.41 2.88 18.46
C PRO A 37 -9.71 1.53 18.32
N MET A 38 -10.43 0.43 18.52
CA MET A 38 -9.90 -0.94 18.35
C MET A 38 -9.85 -1.40 16.88
N HIS A 39 -10.44 -0.65 15.95
CA HIS A 39 -10.53 -1.03 14.54
C HIS A 39 -10.00 0.05 13.60
N ARG A 40 -9.55 -0.40 12.44
CA ARG A 40 -9.18 0.45 11.31
C ARG A 40 -10.02 0.05 10.10
N ASN A 41 -10.47 1.04 9.35
CA ASN A 41 -11.20 0.77 8.11
C ASN A 41 -10.19 0.37 7.04
N ASN A 42 -10.32 -0.84 6.50
CA ASN A 42 -9.50 -1.31 5.39
C ASN A 42 -10.05 -0.74 4.07
N ILE A 43 -9.52 0.41 3.67
CA ILE A 43 -9.98 1.16 2.50
C ILE A 43 -9.44 0.56 1.21
N VAL A 44 -8.25 -0.04 1.27
CA VAL A 44 -7.62 -0.74 0.16
C VAL A 44 -7.05 -2.03 0.69
N LYS A 45 -7.72 -3.14 0.33
CA LYS A 45 -7.27 -4.48 0.68
C LYS A 45 -5.86 -4.71 0.14
N LYS A 46 -5.08 -5.48 0.89
CA LYS A 46 -3.75 -5.89 0.48
C LYS A 46 -3.81 -6.53 -0.90
N HIS A 47 -3.04 -5.98 -1.82
CA HIS A 47 -2.95 -6.47 -3.20
C HIS A 47 -1.55 -6.25 -3.74
N ARG A 48 -1.21 -7.00 -4.79
CA ARG A 48 0.08 -6.91 -5.46
C ARG A 48 0.14 -5.64 -6.31
N VAL A 49 1.15 -4.83 -6.07
CA VAL A 49 1.55 -3.71 -6.90
C VAL A 49 2.29 -4.26 -8.11
N LEU A 50 1.84 -3.89 -9.31
CA LEU A 50 2.34 -4.42 -10.59
C LEU A 50 2.32 -5.96 -10.61
N ALA A 51 1.12 -6.55 -10.74
CA ALA A 51 0.93 -7.99 -10.69
C ALA A 51 1.83 -8.77 -11.67
N ASP A 52 2.15 -8.17 -12.81
CA ASP A 52 2.96 -8.77 -13.87
C ASP A 52 4.47 -8.49 -13.74
N HIS A 53 4.88 -7.64 -12.78
CA HIS A 53 6.28 -7.31 -12.57
C HIS A 53 6.82 -7.97 -11.29
N PRO A 54 7.69 -8.98 -11.40
CA PRO A 54 8.44 -9.52 -10.28
C PRO A 54 9.76 -8.74 -10.07
N PHE A 55 10.13 -8.48 -8.82
CA PHE A 55 11.36 -7.77 -8.47
C PHE A 55 12.48 -8.75 -8.11
N SER A 56 13.73 -8.34 -8.34
CA SER A 56 14.90 -9.18 -8.06
C SER A 56 15.26 -9.15 -6.58
N THR A 57 14.99 -8.04 -5.90
CA THR A 57 15.29 -7.86 -4.47
C THR A 57 14.07 -7.42 -3.67
N GLU A 58 14.10 -7.71 -2.36
CA GLU A 58 13.09 -7.24 -1.42
C GLU A 58 13.04 -5.70 -1.38
N ALA A 59 14.21 -5.05 -1.41
CA ALA A 59 14.33 -3.60 -1.33
C ALA A 59 13.69 -2.89 -2.54
N GLU A 60 13.89 -3.40 -3.75
CA GLU A 60 13.23 -2.89 -4.96
C GLU A 60 11.70 -3.01 -4.86
N ALA A 61 11.20 -4.18 -4.43
CA ALA A 61 9.77 -4.40 -4.25
C ALA A 61 9.17 -3.48 -3.19
N VAL A 62 9.86 -3.25 -2.07
CA VAL A 62 9.42 -2.32 -1.02
C VAL A 62 9.40 -0.88 -1.54
N SER A 63 10.41 -0.45 -2.30
CA SER A 63 10.49 0.90 -2.86
C SER A 63 9.33 1.16 -3.83
N GLU A 64 9.06 0.23 -4.74
CA GLU A 64 7.94 0.35 -5.67
C GLU A 64 6.60 0.36 -4.93
N ALA A 65 6.43 -0.53 -3.93
CA ALA A 65 5.23 -0.55 -3.11
C ALA A 65 5.02 0.81 -2.41
N ALA A 66 6.09 1.44 -1.92
CA ALA A 66 6.02 2.75 -1.28
C ALA A 66 5.60 3.85 -2.28
N GLU A 67 6.17 3.88 -3.48
CA GLU A 67 5.81 4.86 -4.51
C GLU A 67 4.35 4.74 -4.94
N VAL A 68 3.90 3.52 -5.24
CA VAL A 68 2.52 3.27 -5.65
C VAL A 68 1.56 3.61 -4.51
N ALA A 69 1.94 3.34 -3.26
CA ALA A 69 1.13 3.69 -2.13
C ALA A 69 0.91 5.21 -2.00
N LEU A 70 1.95 6.02 -2.22
CA LEU A 70 1.84 7.48 -2.21
C LEU A 70 0.93 7.97 -3.33
N LYS A 71 1.08 7.44 -4.55
CA LYS A 71 0.18 7.76 -5.68
C LYS A 71 -1.27 7.39 -5.36
N LEU A 72 -1.49 6.30 -4.63
CA LEU A 72 -2.83 5.87 -4.23
C LEU A 72 -3.47 6.83 -3.21
N VAL A 73 -2.69 7.30 -2.25
CA VAL A 73 -3.14 8.32 -1.28
C VAL A 73 -3.43 9.64 -1.98
N GLU A 74 -2.55 10.13 -2.84
CA GLU A 74 -2.79 11.35 -3.62
C GLU A 74 -4.09 11.27 -4.43
N ARG A 75 -4.30 10.16 -5.15
CA ARG A 75 -5.52 9.95 -5.93
C ARG A 75 -6.77 9.98 -5.05
N ARG A 76 -6.68 9.46 -3.82
CA ARG A 76 -7.81 9.48 -2.87
C ARG A 76 -8.03 10.86 -2.28
N GLN A 77 -6.99 11.58 -1.88
CA GLN A 77 -7.09 12.97 -1.42
C GLN A 77 -7.81 13.82 -2.47
N ARG A 78 -7.39 13.75 -3.75
CA ARG A 78 -8.05 14.47 -4.84
C ARG A 78 -9.54 14.12 -5.00
N ARG A 79 -9.93 12.86 -4.75
CA ARG A 79 -11.34 12.43 -4.83
C ARG A 79 -12.20 13.04 -3.71
N TYR A 80 -11.65 13.22 -2.52
CA TYR A 80 -12.39 13.77 -1.37
C TYR A 80 -12.37 15.30 -1.30
N VAL A 81 -11.44 15.98 -1.99
CA VAL A 81 -11.40 17.45 -2.07
C VAL A 81 -12.52 18.01 -2.99
N PHE A 82 -13.15 17.18 -3.82
CA PHE A 82 -14.21 17.57 -4.76
C PHE A 82 -15.62 17.12 -4.32
N HIS A 83 -16.03 17.42 -3.09
CA HIS A 83 -17.44 17.37 -2.69
C HIS A 83 -17.86 18.78 -2.24
N PRO A 84 -18.40 19.63 -3.15
CA PRO A 84 -19.11 20.84 -2.77
C PRO A 84 -20.45 20.53 -2.09
#